data_AF-A0A7X4AL99-F1
#
_entry.id   AF-A0A7X4AL99-F1
#
_cell.length_a   1.000
_cell.length_b   1.000
_cell.length_c   1.000
_cell.angle_alpha   90.00
_cell.angle_beta   90.00
_cell.angle_gamma   90.00
#
_symmetry.space_group_name_H-M   'P 1'
#
loop_
_entity.id
_entity.type
_entity.pdbx_description
1 polymer ?
#
loop_
_entity_poly.entity_id
_entity_poly.type
_entity_poly.pdbx_seq_one_letter_code
_entity_poly.pdbx_strand_id
1 'polypeptide(L)'
;MAFSIRSRSGLTLVELIVAFAILMILSTMALPLARIKVQREKERLLRDRLSEIRKAVDRFKDASDAGRLGRIDPDNHGYPESLEILVEGVAVQAGMGTEPSLGLGMQGRQGGPSGGAFGGQRRQGAFGSQRRGGAFGSSSRGSGSSRGGFMDRSGSGSGGIGRLGDSEEGEQTIRFLRKIPIDPMTGQADWGIRSVGDDPQSFSWSGDNVFDVFSKSMDQALDGTYYRDW
;
A
#
# COMPACT_ATOMS: atom_id res chain seq x y z
N MET A 1 -33.57 52.58 18.56
CA MET A 1 -33.11 53.55 17.54
C MET A 1 -33.69 53.12 16.20
N ALA A 2 -34.70 53.85 15.70
CA ALA A 2 -35.44 53.48 14.50
C ALA A 2 -34.66 53.90 13.24
N PHE A 3 -34.31 52.93 12.39
CA PHE A 3 -33.76 53.21 11.07
C PHE A 3 -34.89 53.77 10.19
N SER A 4 -34.93 55.09 10.06
CA SER A 4 -35.87 55.78 9.17
C SER A 4 -35.44 55.55 7.73
N ILE A 5 -36.08 54.60 7.05
CA ILE A 5 -35.96 54.48 5.59
C ILE A 5 -36.91 55.49 4.98
N ARG A 6 -36.40 56.70 4.69
CA ARG A 6 -37.11 57.68 3.87
C ARG A 6 -36.29 58.00 2.62
N SER A 7 -36.69 57.38 1.51
CA SER A 7 -36.76 58.04 0.19
C SER A 7 -37.74 57.26 -0.70
N ARG A 8 -38.82 57.92 -1.13
CA ARG A 8 -39.59 57.51 -2.31
C ARG A 8 -39.00 58.25 -3.50
N SER A 9 -37.97 57.67 -4.08
CA SER A 9 -37.40 58.05 -5.38
C SER A 9 -37.39 56.78 -6.21
N GLY A 10 -38.12 56.77 -7.33
CA GLY A 10 -38.17 55.62 -8.22
C GLY A 10 -36.79 55.35 -8.80
N LEU A 11 -36.38 54.08 -8.83
CA LEU A 11 -35.15 53.64 -9.50
C LEU A 11 -35.22 54.09 -10.96
N THR A 12 -34.26 54.92 -11.37
CA THR A 12 -34.17 55.35 -12.76
C THR A 12 -33.66 54.20 -13.62
N LEU A 13 -34.07 54.15 -14.90
CA LEU A 13 -33.57 53.14 -15.84
C LEU A 13 -32.03 53.15 -15.90
N VAL A 14 -31.41 54.33 -15.76
CA VAL A 14 -29.95 54.50 -15.73
C VAL A 14 -29.30 53.75 -14.57
N GLU A 15 -29.86 53.84 -13.36
CA GLU A 15 -29.32 53.15 -12.18
C GLU A 15 -29.35 51.63 -12.33
N LEU A 16 -30.42 51.09 -12.95
CA LEU A 16 -30.54 49.67 -13.22
C LEU A 16 -29.49 49.19 -14.24
N ILE A 17 -29.21 49.98 -15.29
CA ILE A 17 -28.15 49.63 -16.25
C ILE A 17 -26.77 49.68 -15.60
N VAL A 18 -26.49 50.70 -14.77
CA VAL A 18 -25.19 50.83 -14.07
C VAL A 18 -24.99 49.70 -13.07
N ALA A 19 -26.00 49.38 -12.27
CA ALA A 19 -25.94 48.27 -11.33
C ALA A 19 -25.72 46.93 -12.05
N PHE A 20 -26.45 46.68 -13.14
CA PHE A 20 -26.28 45.47 -13.93
C PHE A 20 -24.89 45.39 -14.60
N ALA A 21 -24.36 46.51 -15.08
CA ALA A 21 -23.00 46.59 -15.63
C ALA A 21 -21.94 46.22 -14.57
N ILE A 22 -22.06 46.75 -13.34
CA ILE A 22 -21.14 46.42 -12.24
C ILE A 22 -21.28 44.94 -11.84
N LEU A 23 -22.51 44.42 -11.74
CA LEU A 23 -22.75 43.02 -11.41
C LEU A 23 -22.14 42.06 -12.44
N MET A 24 -22.23 42.39 -13.75
CA MET A 24 -21.62 41.58 -14.80
C MET A 24 -20.09 41.52 -14.67
N ILE A 25 -19.43 42.64 -14.38
CA ILE A 25 -17.97 42.70 -14.17
C ILE A 25 -17.56 41.92 -12.93
N LEU A 26 -18.29 42.08 -11.81
CA LEU A 26 -17.99 41.37 -10.57
C LEU A 26 -18.17 39.86 -10.71
N SER A 27 -19.23 39.43 -11.42
CA SER A 27 -19.50 38.02 -11.66
C SER A 27 -18.36 37.33 -12.42
N THR A 28 -17.76 38.01 -13.41
CA THR A 28 -16.65 37.45 -14.19
C THR A 28 -15.40 37.22 -13.35
N MET A 29 -15.08 38.12 -12.41
CA MET A 29 -13.91 37.96 -11.53
C MET A 29 -14.13 37.00 -10.35
N ALA A 30 -15.37 36.79 -9.90
CA ALA A 30 -15.64 35.96 -8.72
C ALA A 30 -15.46 34.45 -8.95
N LEU A 31 -15.86 33.94 -10.12
CA LEU A 31 -15.81 32.51 -10.44
C LEU A 31 -14.41 31.87 -10.51
N PRO A 32 -13.38 32.46 -11.16
CA PRO A 32 -12.06 31.83 -11.25
C PRO A 32 -11.43 31.60 -9.87
N LEU A 33 -11.68 32.49 -8.90
CA LEU A 33 -11.16 32.37 -7.54
C LEU A 33 -11.76 31.17 -6.78
N ALA A 34 -13.06 30.92 -6.97
CA ALA A 34 -13.73 29.78 -6.35
C ALA A 34 -13.16 28.44 -6.87
N ARG A 35 -12.88 28.35 -8.18
CA ARG A 35 -12.30 27.13 -8.79
C ARG A 35 -10.88 26.84 -8.30
N ILE A 36 -10.03 27.86 -8.20
CA ILE A 36 -8.66 27.70 -7.68
C ILE A 36 -8.68 27.20 -6.23
N LYS A 37 -9.61 27.71 -5.40
CA LYS A 37 -9.74 27.26 -4.01
C LYS A 37 -10.11 25.78 -3.92
N VAL A 38 -11.08 25.33 -4.72
CA VAL A 38 -11.48 23.92 -4.77
C VAL A 38 -10.34 23.04 -5.28
N GLN A 39 -9.62 23.48 -6.31
CA GLN A 39 -8.50 22.73 -6.85
C GLN A 39 -7.37 22.55 -5.83
N ARG A 40 -6.95 23.62 -5.13
CA ARG A 40 -5.94 23.53 -4.08
C ARG A 40 -6.32 22.54 -2.96
N GLU A 41 -7.59 22.52 -2.59
CA GLU A 41 -8.06 21.59 -1.56
C GLU A 41 -8.02 20.15 -2.06
N LYS A 42 -8.44 19.90 -3.31
CA LYS A 42 -8.31 18.57 -3.94
C LYS A 42 -6.85 18.12 -4.03
N GLU A 43 -5.93 19.00 -4.40
CA GLU A 43 -4.50 18.71 -4.46
C GLU A 43 -3.92 18.34 -3.09
N ARG A 44 -4.32 19.07 -2.03
CA ARG A 44 -3.92 18.76 -0.65
C ARG A 44 -4.41 17.37 -0.25
N LEU A 45 -5.70 17.10 -0.48
CA LEU A 45 -6.29 15.80 -0.19
C LEU A 45 -5.62 14.68 -0.99
N LEU A 46 -5.27 14.92 -2.25
CA LEU A 46 -4.61 13.94 -3.11
C LEU A 46 -3.27 13.53 -2.50
N ARG A 47 -2.43 14.51 -2.14
CA ARG A 47 -1.14 14.26 -1.51
C ARG A 47 -1.28 13.53 -0.17
N ASP A 48 -2.29 13.89 0.62
CA ASP A 48 -2.58 13.20 1.88
C ASP A 48 -2.97 11.73 1.64
N ARG A 49 -3.81 11.44 0.62
CA ARG A 49 -4.20 10.06 0.26
C ARG A 49 -3.08 9.23 -0.31
N LEU A 50 -2.27 9.80 -1.20
CA LEU A 50 -1.08 9.14 -1.74
C LEU A 50 -0.09 8.80 -0.62
N SER A 51 0.14 9.74 0.30
CA SER A 51 0.99 9.49 1.47
C SER A 51 0.42 8.40 2.38
N GLU A 52 -0.90 8.36 2.58
CA GLU A 52 -1.58 7.32 3.36
C GLU A 52 -1.35 5.93 2.78
N ILE A 53 -1.52 5.76 1.45
CA ILE A 53 -1.31 4.48 0.77
C ILE A 53 0.18 4.09 0.77
N ARG A 54 1.09 5.00 0.38
CA ARG A 54 2.54 4.74 0.35
C ARG A 54 3.06 4.30 1.72
N LYS A 55 2.66 4.99 2.80
CA LYS A 55 3.01 4.58 4.17
C LYS A 55 2.50 3.19 4.54
N ALA A 56 1.35 2.76 4.00
CA ALA A 56 0.85 1.42 4.25
C ALA A 56 1.65 0.36 3.49
N VAL A 57 2.03 0.64 2.25
CA VAL A 57 2.94 -0.20 1.45
C VAL A 57 4.30 -0.32 2.14
N ASP A 58 4.87 0.80 2.61
CA ASP A 58 6.14 0.81 3.33
C ASP A 58 6.08 -0.05 4.61
N ARG A 59 5.01 0.08 5.41
CA ARG A 59 4.82 -0.75 6.61
C ARG A 59 4.65 -2.23 6.27
N PHE A 60 4.02 -2.55 5.15
CA PHE A 60 3.90 -3.93 4.69
C PHE A 60 5.29 -4.49 4.42
N LYS A 61 6.12 -3.76 3.66
CA LYS A 61 7.49 -4.15 3.39
C LYS A 61 8.32 -4.31 4.67
N ASP A 62 8.23 -3.38 5.61
CA ASP A 62 8.92 -3.50 6.90
C ASP A 62 8.51 -4.78 7.65
N ALA A 63 7.24 -5.18 7.56
CA ALA A 63 6.72 -6.40 8.18
C ALA A 63 7.14 -7.68 7.42
N SER A 64 7.23 -7.62 6.09
CA SER A 64 7.78 -8.66 5.23
C SER A 64 9.26 -8.91 5.54
N ASP A 65 10.05 -7.84 5.57
CA ASP A 65 11.50 -7.87 5.82
C ASP A 65 11.80 -8.33 7.25
N ALA A 66 10.91 -8.04 8.20
CA ALA A 66 10.98 -8.55 9.57
C ALA A 66 10.56 -10.03 9.71
N GLY A 67 10.13 -10.69 8.62
CA GLY A 67 9.66 -12.08 8.62
C GLY A 67 8.41 -12.32 9.46
N ARG A 68 7.60 -11.28 9.70
CA ARG A 68 6.37 -11.37 10.50
C ARG A 68 5.17 -11.80 9.69
N LEU A 69 5.20 -11.51 8.39
CA LEU A 69 4.20 -11.96 7.44
C LEU A 69 4.50 -13.41 7.07
N GLY A 70 3.48 -14.20 6.73
CA GLY A 70 3.63 -15.59 6.30
C GLY A 70 4.49 -15.76 5.04
N ARG A 71 4.43 -16.93 4.39
CA ARG A 71 5.17 -17.17 3.14
C ARG A 71 4.73 -16.17 2.05
N ILE A 72 5.49 -15.09 1.89
CA ILE A 72 5.37 -14.16 0.77
C ILE A 72 6.17 -14.74 -0.39
N ASP A 73 5.64 -14.61 -1.60
CA ASP A 73 6.32 -15.06 -2.81
C ASP A 73 7.69 -14.39 -2.97
N PRO A 74 8.78 -15.17 -3.15
CA PRO A 74 10.14 -14.64 -3.27
C PRO A 74 10.32 -13.63 -4.42
N ASP A 75 9.46 -13.72 -5.43
CA ASP A 75 9.52 -12.90 -6.65
C ASP A 75 8.97 -11.48 -6.41
N ASN A 76 8.19 -11.25 -5.34
CA ASN A 76 7.49 -9.99 -5.10
C ASN A 76 8.33 -8.93 -4.35
N HIS A 77 9.62 -9.21 -4.10
CA HIS A 77 10.55 -8.32 -3.41
C HIS A 77 10.07 -7.78 -2.03
N GLY A 78 9.16 -8.51 -1.37
CA GLY A 78 8.59 -8.12 -0.08
C GLY A 78 7.46 -7.07 -0.15
N TYR A 79 7.00 -6.71 -1.35
CA TYR A 79 5.85 -5.84 -1.56
C TYR A 79 4.53 -6.64 -1.64
N PRO A 80 3.35 -6.00 -1.52
CA PRO A 80 2.08 -6.67 -1.73
C PRO A 80 1.78 -6.83 -3.23
N GLU A 81 1.10 -7.91 -3.64
CA GLU A 81 0.66 -8.15 -5.03
C GLU A 81 -0.46 -7.17 -5.45
N SER A 82 -1.30 -6.76 -4.50
CA SER A 82 -2.39 -5.83 -4.74
C SER A 82 -2.73 -4.96 -3.52
N LEU A 83 -3.45 -3.84 -3.74
CA LEU A 83 -3.86 -2.93 -2.66
C LEU A 83 -4.89 -3.56 -1.72
N GLU A 84 -5.62 -4.56 -2.20
CA GLU A 84 -6.64 -5.28 -1.46
C GLU A 84 -6.02 -6.07 -0.30
N ILE A 85 -4.83 -6.65 -0.49
CA ILE A 85 -4.10 -7.38 0.56
C ILE A 85 -3.80 -6.48 1.77
N LEU A 86 -3.56 -5.17 1.53
CA LEU A 86 -3.34 -4.21 2.61
C LEU A 86 -4.60 -3.97 3.47
N VAL A 87 -5.79 -4.16 2.90
CA VAL A 87 -7.09 -3.98 3.57
C VAL A 87 -7.57 -5.27 4.22
N GLU A 88 -7.49 -6.39 3.50
CA GLU A 88 -7.85 -7.72 3.99
C GLU A 88 -7.03 -8.08 5.23
N GLY A 89 -5.75 -7.73 5.19
CA GLY A 89 -4.77 -8.00 6.24
C GLY A 89 -4.14 -9.38 6.07
N VAL A 90 -2.87 -9.48 6.43
CA VAL A 90 -2.11 -10.73 6.30
C VAL A 90 -1.97 -11.39 7.66
N ALA A 91 -2.22 -12.70 7.72
CA ALA A 91 -2.02 -13.50 8.93
C ALA A 91 -0.55 -13.47 9.35
N VAL A 92 -0.30 -13.09 10.60
CA VAL A 92 1.04 -13.12 11.18
C VAL A 92 1.42 -14.57 11.44
N GLN A 93 2.63 -14.94 11.04
CA GLN A 93 3.16 -16.24 11.42
C GLN A 93 3.49 -16.21 12.91
N ALA A 94 2.54 -16.67 13.74
CA ALA A 94 2.70 -16.82 15.18
C ALA A 94 3.71 -17.95 15.48
N GLY A 95 5.00 -17.66 15.33
CA GLY A 95 6.01 -18.71 15.29
C GLY A 95 7.44 -18.23 15.35
N MET A 96 7.77 -17.25 16.19
CA MET A 96 9.12 -17.18 16.78
C MET A 96 9.07 -16.42 18.11
N GLY A 97 8.57 -17.10 19.15
CA GLY A 97 8.85 -16.71 20.53
C GLY A 97 10.36 -16.71 20.72
N THR A 98 10.96 -15.53 20.75
CA THR A 98 12.29 -15.33 21.31
C THR A 98 12.14 -15.62 22.80
N GLU A 99 12.59 -16.80 23.24
CA GLU A 99 12.74 -17.05 24.67
C GLU A 99 13.67 -15.99 25.25
N PRO A 100 13.26 -15.24 26.29
CA PRO A 100 14.20 -14.43 27.05
C PRO A 100 15.01 -15.40 27.91
N SER A 101 16.14 -15.88 27.38
CA SER A 101 17.10 -16.66 28.15
C SER A 101 17.79 -15.76 29.19
N LEU A 102 17.09 -15.52 30.31
CA LEU A 102 17.62 -14.89 31.50
C LEU A 102 17.90 -15.95 32.58
N GLY A 103 19.18 -16.35 32.66
CA GLY A 103 19.93 -16.43 33.91
C GLY A 103 19.96 -17.74 34.72
N LEU A 104 21.10 -18.45 34.66
CA LEU A 104 21.94 -18.96 35.78
C LEU A 104 22.92 -20.01 35.19
N GLY A 105 24.23 -20.04 35.40
CA GLY A 105 25.16 -19.25 36.20
C GLY A 105 26.57 -19.85 36.05
N MET A 106 27.59 -19.01 36.21
CA MET A 106 28.96 -19.31 36.66
C MET A 106 29.77 -20.48 36.06
N GLN A 107 30.75 -20.13 35.22
CA GLN A 107 32.18 -20.52 35.34
C GLN A 107 32.95 -19.62 34.35
N GLY A 108 33.91 -18.75 34.65
CA GLY A 108 34.92 -18.73 35.70
C GLY A 108 36.30 -18.78 35.01
N ARG A 109 37.07 -17.66 35.09
CA ARG A 109 38.53 -17.52 34.85
C ARG A 109 39.01 -17.65 33.39
N GLN A 110 39.99 -16.90 32.85
CA GLN A 110 41.05 -15.99 33.33
C GLN A 110 41.45 -15.10 32.11
N GLY A 111 41.65 -13.78 32.25
CA GLY A 111 42.98 -13.13 32.34
C GLY A 111 43.81 -13.29 31.05
N GLY A 112 43.95 -12.31 30.15
CA GLY A 112 44.65 -11.03 30.28
C GLY A 112 45.14 -10.55 28.89
N PRO A 113 45.71 -9.33 28.75
CA PRO A 113 45.70 -8.56 27.50
C PRO A 113 47.03 -8.62 26.72
N SER A 114 46.97 -8.55 25.39
CA SER A 114 48.12 -8.20 24.55
C SER A 114 47.66 -7.49 23.28
N GLY A 115 48.13 -6.26 23.09
CA GLY A 115 47.88 -5.46 21.90
C GLY A 115 48.83 -5.77 20.74
N GLY A 116 48.56 -5.10 19.62
CA GLY A 116 49.54 -4.80 18.56
C GLY A 116 49.40 -5.58 17.26
N ALA A 117 49.73 -4.88 16.17
CA ALA A 117 49.86 -5.30 14.75
C ALA A 117 48.53 -5.33 13.97
N PHE A 118 48.14 -4.31 13.19
CA PHE A 118 48.86 -3.66 12.09
C PHE A 118 49.59 -4.65 11.19
N GLY A 119 48.98 -4.98 10.05
CA GLY A 119 49.56 -5.81 9.01
C GLY A 119 48.61 -5.94 7.83
N GLY A 120 48.58 -4.92 6.98
CA GLY A 120 47.94 -5.03 5.66
C GLY A 120 48.68 -6.06 4.81
N GLN A 121 47.95 -6.97 4.20
CA GLN A 121 48.48 -7.81 3.14
C GLN A 121 47.49 -7.97 2.00
N ARG A 122 47.76 -7.17 0.96
CA ARG A 122 47.38 -7.41 -0.41
C ARG A 122 47.92 -8.76 -0.86
N ARG A 123 47.07 -9.66 -1.35
CA ARG A 123 47.38 -10.67 -2.38
C ARG A 123 46.10 -10.94 -3.17
N GLN A 124 46.03 -10.41 -4.37
CA GLN A 124 46.36 -11.08 -5.64
C GLN A 124 45.24 -12.00 -6.11
N GLY A 125 44.66 -11.62 -7.25
CA GLY A 125 43.69 -12.40 -7.98
C GLY A 125 44.23 -13.75 -8.41
N ALA A 126 43.35 -14.74 -8.40
CA ALA A 126 43.54 -16.01 -9.06
C ALA A 126 42.43 -16.14 -10.11
N PHE A 127 42.81 -15.79 -11.34
CA PHE A 127 42.19 -16.25 -12.57
C PHE A 127 42.31 -17.78 -12.62
N GLY A 128 41.21 -18.48 -12.89
CA GLY A 128 41.20 -19.94 -12.95
C GLY A 128 39.89 -20.46 -13.53
N SER A 129 39.81 -20.44 -14.86
CA SER A 129 38.86 -21.15 -15.70
C SER A 129 38.73 -22.62 -15.32
N GLN A 130 37.51 -23.18 -15.28
CA GLN A 130 37.26 -24.53 -15.79
C GLN A 130 35.77 -24.73 -16.12
N ARG A 131 35.51 -25.01 -17.40
CA ARG A 131 34.25 -25.50 -17.94
C ARG A 131 34.05 -26.98 -17.60
N ARG A 132 32.81 -27.37 -17.32
CA ARG A 132 32.22 -28.71 -17.57
C ARG A 132 30.71 -28.55 -17.33
N GLY A 133 29.77 -28.88 -18.21
CA GLY A 133 29.79 -29.80 -19.34
C GLY A 133 28.92 -31.03 -19.02
N GLY A 134 27.61 -30.94 -19.32
CA GLY A 134 26.84 -32.04 -19.90
C GLY A 134 25.93 -32.91 -19.02
N ALA A 135 24.87 -33.37 -19.69
CA ALA A 135 23.98 -34.52 -19.44
C ALA A 135 22.63 -34.22 -18.75
N PHE A 136 21.48 -34.23 -19.44
CA PHE A 136 20.75 -35.30 -20.18
C PHE A 136 19.77 -36.09 -19.30
N GLY A 137 18.55 -36.29 -19.82
CA GLY A 137 17.59 -37.33 -19.41
C GLY A 137 16.29 -36.77 -18.82
N SER A 138 15.25 -36.46 -19.58
CA SER A 138 14.29 -37.35 -20.29
C SER A 138 13.18 -37.96 -19.41
N SER A 139 11.97 -37.42 -19.61
CA SER A 139 10.72 -38.13 -19.90
C SER A 139 10.06 -39.09 -18.89
N SER A 140 8.83 -38.71 -18.56
CA SER A 140 7.58 -39.48 -18.78
C SER A 140 7.07 -40.46 -17.71
N ARG A 141 5.72 -40.51 -17.68
CA ARG A 141 4.75 -41.47 -17.13
C ARG A 141 3.93 -40.84 -16.00
N GLY A 142 2.61 -40.63 -16.08
CA GLY A 142 1.58 -41.25 -16.92
C GLY A 142 0.73 -42.21 -16.08
N SER A 143 -0.59 -42.11 -16.21
CA SER A 143 -1.63 -43.04 -15.73
C SER A 143 -1.97 -42.94 -14.23
N GLY A 144 -3.22 -42.86 -13.77
CA GLY A 144 -4.50 -43.09 -14.42
C GLY A 144 -5.46 -43.77 -13.43
N SER A 145 -6.67 -43.24 -13.36
CA SER A 145 -7.95 -43.93 -13.11
C SER A 145 -8.30 -44.60 -11.76
N SER A 146 -9.39 -44.06 -11.21
CA SER A 146 -10.65 -44.76 -10.87
C SER A 146 -10.76 -45.65 -9.62
N ARG A 147 -11.76 -45.29 -8.78
CA ARG A 147 -12.82 -46.13 -8.14
C ARG A 147 -13.39 -45.29 -6.97
N GLY A 148 -14.68 -45.00 -6.82
CA GLY A 148 -15.88 -45.81 -7.05
C GLY A 148 -16.28 -46.50 -5.73
N GLY A 149 -17.31 -46.00 -5.03
CA GLY A 149 -17.88 -46.60 -3.81
C GLY A 149 -18.70 -45.60 -2.98
N PHE A 150 -19.95 -45.30 -3.32
CA PHE A 150 -21.20 -45.94 -2.84
C PHE A 150 -21.51 -45.71 -1.33
N MET A 151 -22.61 -44.97 -1.11
CA MET A 151 -23.63 -44.96 -0.03
C MET A 151 -23.58 -46.10 1.02
N ASP A 152 -23.99 -45.98 2.29
CA ASP A 152 -25.07 -45.25 2.99
C ASP A 152 -24.82 -45.43 4.51
N ARG A 153 -25.09 -44.43 5.36
CA ARG A 153 -25.79 -44.72 6.63
C ARG A 153 -26.43 -43.49 7.26
N SER A 154 -27.73 -43.42 7.10
CA SER A 154 -28.69 -42.75 7.99
C SER A 154 -28.52 -43.13 9.47
N GLY A 155 -28.75 -42.16 10.37
CA GLY A 155 -29.17 -42.44 11.74
C GLY A 155 -28.75 -41.44 12.81
N SER A 156 -29.76 -40.80 13.41
CA SER A 156 -29.81 -40.30 14.79
C SER A 156 -29.29 -38.89 15.09
N GLY A 157 -30.20 -37.92 14.95
CA GLY A 157 -30.13 -36.68 15.71
C GLY A 157 -30.57 -36.82 17.16
N SER A 158 -30.11 -35.85 17.95
CA SER A 158 -30.56 -35.42 19.28
C SER A 158 -29.65 -35.80 20.44
N GLY A 159 -29.07 -34.76 21.05
CA GLY A 159 -28.30 -34.86 22.29
C GLY A 159 -27.25 -33.76 22.37
N GLY A 160 -27.70 -32.50 22.43
CA GLY A 160 -26.83 -31.36 22.70
C GLY A 160 -26.07 -31.54 24.00
N ILE A 161 -24.75 -31.73 23.88
CA ILE A 161 -23.80 -31.43 24.94
C ILE A 161 -23.02 -30.24 24.42
N GLY A 162 -23.56 -29.06 24.68
CA GLY A 162 -22.87 -27.80 24.46
C GLY A 162 -21.67 -27.74 25.39
N ARG A 163 -20.50 -28.15 24.89
CA ARG A 163 -19.21 -27.86 25.49
C ARG A 163 -18.10 -28.27 24.52
N LEU A 164 -17.62 -27.29 23.79
CA LEU A 164 -16.22 -26.98 23.52
C LEU A 164 -16.34 -25.67 22.76
N GLY A 165 -16.00 -24.56 23.42
CA GLY A 165 -15.78 -23.33 22.69
C GLY A 165 -14.68 -23.66 21.70
N ASP A 166 -15.04 -23.72 20.42
CA ASP A 166 -14.08 -23.63 19.34
C ASP A 166 -13.33 -22.34 19.64
N SER A 167 -12.10 -22.53 20.11
CA SER A 167 -11.19 -21.43 20.30
C SER A 167 -10.94 -20.94 18.88
N GLU A 168 -11.62 -19.85 18.51
CA GLU A 168 -11.12 -18.94 17.50
C GLU A 168 -9.73 -18.52 18.00
N GLU A 169 -8.73 -19.36 17.71
CA GLU A 169 -7.35 -18.94 17.65
C GLU A 169 -7.36 -17.80 16.64
N GLY A 170 -7.53 -16.59 17.15
CA GLY A 170 -7.59 -15.40 16.32
C GLY A 170 -6.28 -15.34 15.57
N GLU A 171 -6.29 -15.78 14.32
CA GLU A 171 -5.22 -15.49 13.38
C GLU A 171 -5.02 -13.98 13.46
N GLN A 172 -3.89 -13.58 14.06
CA GLN A 172 -3.58 -12.18 14.26
C GLN A 172 -3.29 -11.62 12.87
N THR A 173 -4.33 -11.14 12.20
CA THR A 173 -4.25 -10.53 10.87
C THR A 173 -3.85 -9.07 11.05
N ILE A 174 -2.67 -8.71 10.56
CA ILE A 174 -2.23 -7.30 10.56
C ILE A 174 -2.81 -6.65 9.31
N ARG A 175 -3.68 -5.64 9.53
CA ARG A 175 -4.19 -4.76 8.48
C ARG A 175 -3.34 -3.51 8.38
N PHE A 176 -2.92 -3.16 7.17
CA PHE A 176 -2.07 -1.99 6.90
C PHE A 176 -2.92 -0.78 6.48
N LEU A 177 -4.06 -1.02 5.84
CA LEU A 177 -5.08 -0.02 5.50
C LEU A 177 -6.42 -0.40 6.11
N ARG A 178 -7.19 0.61 6.54
CA ARG A 178 -8.59 0.42 6.96
C ARG A 178 -9.54 0.24 5.78
N LYS A 179 -9.25 0.94 4.69
CA LYS A 179 -9.92 0.90 3.39
C LYS A 179 -9.05 1.61 2.37
N ILE A 180 -9.27 1.35 1.08
CA ILE A 180 -8.64 2.12 0.01
C ILE A 180 -9.30 3.52 -0.02
N PRO A 181 -8.52 4.62 0.10
CA PRO A 181 -9.07 5.96 0.04
C PRO A 181 -9.55 6.30 -1.37
N ILE A 182 -10.50 7.21 -1.47
CA ILE A 182 -11.01 7.72 -2.75
C ILE A 182 -10.07 8.80 -3.27
N ASP A 183 -9.69 8.72 -4.53
CA ASP A 183 -8.95 9.75 -5.24
C ASP A 183 -9.83 11.02 -5.38
N PRO A 184 -9.44 12.17 -4.83
CA PRO A 184 -10.22 13.41 -4.90
C PRO A 184 -10.29 14.04 -6.31
N MET A 185 -9.45 13.60 -7.25
CA MET A 185 -9.46 14.07 -8.64
C MET A 185 -10.50 13.30 -9.46
N THR A 186 -10.48 11.97 -9.41
CA THR A 186 -11.39 11.09 -10.17
C THR A 186 -12.68 10.77 -9.44
N GLY A 187 -12.70 10.88 -8.11
CA GLY A 187 -13.83 10.50 -7.25
C GLY A 187 -13.99 8.98 -7.08
N GLN A 188 -13.01 8.18 -7.52
CA GLN A 188 -13.06 6.71 -7.46
C GLN A 188 -11.95 6.18 -6.54
N ALA A 189 -12.09 4.95 -6.04
CA ALA A 189 -11.04 4.27 -5.26
C ALA A 189 -10.01 3.56 -6.15
N ASP A 190 -10.00 3.88 -7.45
CA ASP A 190 -9.19 3.23 -8.48
C ASP A 190 -7.88 3.99 -8.69
N TRP A 191 -6.82 3.50 -8.05
CA TRP A 191 -5.48 4.08 -8.17
C TRP A 191 -4.66 3.39 -9.28
N GLY A 192 -3.74 4.15 -9.89
CA GLY A 192 -2.70 3.59 -10.73
C GLY A 192 -1.62 2.95 -9.87
N ILE A 193 -1.12 1.79 -10.28
CA ILE A 193 -0.13 0.99 -9.56
C ILE A 193 1.13 0.88 -10.42
N ARG A 194 2.30 0.90 -9.78
CA ARG A 194 3.59 0.72 -10.41
C ARG A 194 4.39 -0.36 -9.67
N SER A 195 5.05 -1.25 -10.41
CA SER A 195 5.90 -2.31 -9.85
C SER A 195 7.36 -1.87 -9.69
N VAL A 196 8.15 -2.59 -8.87
CA VAL A 196 9.58 -2.27 -8.65
C VAL A 196 10.37 -2.38 -9.97
N GLY A 197 10.02 -3.38 -10.78
CA GLY A 197 10.68 -3.66 -12.06
C GLY A 197 10.23 -2.77 -13.23
N ASP A 198 9.19 -1.95 -13.04
CA ASP A 198 8.69 -1.08 -14.10
C ASP A 198 9.62 0.12 -14.32
N ASP A 199 9.77 0.54 -15.58
CA ASP A 199 10.47 1.79 -15.90
C ASP A 199 9.79 2.97 -15.16
N PRO A 200 10.55 3.91 -14.56
CA PRO A 200 10.00 5.13 -13.95
C PRO A 200 9.03 5.92 -14.84
N GLN A 201 9.10 5.75 -16.15
CA GLN A 201 8.21 6.38 -17.14
C GLN A 201 7.19 5.40 -17.76
N SER A 202 7.21 4.12 -17.39
CA SER A 202 6.19 3.17 -17.85
C SER A 202 4.85 3.48 -17.20
N PHE A 203 3.81 3.60 -18.05
CA PHE A 203 2.42 3.77 -17.63
C PHE A 203 1.62 2.46 -17.71
N SER A 204 2.28 1.36 -18.11
CA SER A 204 1.71 0.02 -18.18
C SER A 204 2.22 -0.79 -17.00
N TRP A 205 1.29 -1.37 -16.24
CA TRP A 205 1.60 -2.24 -15.11
C TRP A 205 2.09 -3.60 -15.60
N SER A 206 3.21 -4.10 -15.06
CA SER A 206 3.74 -5.44 -15.34
C SER A 206 2.89 -6.57 -14.75
N GLY A 207 2.12 -6.29 -13.70
CA GLY A 207 1.28 -7.30 -13.02
C GLY A 207 1.94 -7.97 -11.80
N ASP A 208 3.14 -7.52 -11.41
CA ASP A 208 3.92 -8.21 -10.38
C ASP A 208 3.57 -7.72 -8.97
N ASN A 209 4.03 -6.51 -8.61
CA ASN A 209 3.98 -6.01 -7.24
C ASN A 209 3.50 -4.56 -7.16
N VAL A 210 3.00 -4.13 -6.01
CA VAL A 210 2.67 -2.73 -5.70
C VAL A 210 3.87 -2.07 -5.02
N PHE A 211 4.64 -1.28 -5.77
CA PHE A 211 5.72 -0.45 -5.23
C PHE A 211 5.25 0.99 -4.98
N ASP A 212 4.63 1.58 -6.01
CA ASP A 212 4.17 2.96 -5.97
C ASP A 212 2.74 3.07 -6.51
N VAL A 213 2.06 4.14 -6.10
CA VAL A 213 0.65 4.40 -6.37
C VAL A 213 0.48 5.84 -6.81
N PHE A 214 -0.33 6.07 -7.84
CA PHE A 214 -0.55 7.39 -8.43
C PHE A 214 -2.01 7.61 -8.86
N SER A 215 -2.42 8.87 -9.05
CA SER A 215 -3.76 9.19 -9.54
C SER A 215 -3.92 8.84 -11.02
N LYS A 216 -5.06 8.25 -11.40
CA LYS A 216 -5.42 8.00 -12.81
C LYS A 216 -5.92 9.26 -13.54
N SER A 217 -5.99 10.41 -12.87
CA SER A 217 -6.43 11.65 -13.50
C SER A 217 -5.47 12.08 -14.61
N MET A 218 -6.02 12.54 -15.73
CA MET A 218 -5.27 13.14 -16.84
C MET A 218 -5.07 14.66 -16.64
N ASP A 219 -5.60 15.21 -15.54
CA ASP A 219 -5.52 16.64 -15.24
C ASP A 219 -4.12 17.04 -14.73
N GLN A 220 -3.84 18.33 -14.89
CA GLN A 220 -2.64 18.96 -14.35
C GLN A 220 -2.95 19.71 -13.07
N ALA A 221 -1.94 19.75 -12.20
CA ALA A 221 -1.91 20.58 -11.02
C ALA A 221 -1.76 22.06 -11.36
N LEU A 222 -1.96 22.91 -10.36
CA LEU A 222 -1.77 24.35 -10.46
C LEU A 222 -0.32 24.76 -10.81
N ASP A 223 0.65 23.88 -10.60
CA ASP A 223 2.06 24.06 -10.97
C ASP A 223 2.41 23.54 -12.39
N GLY A 224 1.45 22.93 -13.10
CA GLY A 224 1.63 22.39 -14.44
C GLY A 224 2.14 20.94 -14.50
N THR A 225 2.44 20.32 -13.35
CA THR A 225 2.77 18.89 -13.30
C THR A 225 1.52 18.02 -13.38
N TYR A 226 1.62 16.80 -13.90
CA TYR A 226 0.46 15.89 -13.93
C TYR A 226 0.28 15.23 -12.57
N TYR A 227 -0.97 15.01 -12.13
CA TYR A 227 -1.25 14.35 -10.86
C TYR A 227 -0.76 12.90 -10.76
N ARG A 228 -0.54 12.24 -11.90
CA ARG A 228 0.06 10.90 -11.97
C ARG A 228 1.57 10.88 -11.68
N ASP A 229 2.23 12.03 -11.72
CA ASP A 229 3.68 12.16 -11.48
C ASP A 229 3.98 12.46 -9.99
N TRP A 230 2.93 12.52 -9.15
CA TRP A 230 3.01 12.88 -7.73
C TRP A 230 3.16 11.68 -6.82
#